data_AF-A0A9P9E6E2-F1
#
_entry.id   AF-A0A9P9E6E2-F1
#
_cell.length_a   1.000
_cell.length_b   1.000
_cell.length_c   1.000
_cell.angle_alpha   90.00
_cell.angle_beta   90.00
_cell.angle_gamma   90.00
#
_symmetry.space_group_name_H-M   'P 1'
#
loop_
_entity.id
_entity.type
_entity.pdbx_description
1 polymer ?
#
loop_
_entity_poly.entity_id
_entity_poly.type
_entity_poly.pdbx_seq_one_letter_code
_entity_poly.pdbx_strand_id
1 'polypeptide(L)'
;MRPLQTATLWCSFAAYAQAKYVWPAKSDFLEDLYAMQDGVIRFGFTDLVVPCGFNSGEVGRQLAAEWIRTVFHDTITHDKAKGTGGLDASIMFETERSENNGAAFNHTLNELHEFVSPRSSGADMLALSLVASVASCGGQKVPLRMGRVDAVKAGPTGVPKPEHKLQSAMAAFTKAGFSQQEMIALVACGHTVGGVHSTENPGIAGGKPSPSNKPRFDRTSDDFDNAVVKEYLSSDGVNPLVFGRNQTTNSDKRIFGSDRNVTMAKMKDPKTFQSTCASVFERLINTVPSGVKLSPPIELVDVKPYIDKLEPATNPSRLAFEGKIRVRTSPGTGRDPDTLQVSLRVLSRNGKRTTVKATRMFMGGGQSFGFFQEVFSWYTFATELDASAGLRTFDIHLKSGKAKEVILDNQGTGGFPLQDGILLVQAKSCQGMTVHDGNLTVTVEAALRNDLVDKINVPVVQMAHKISQPGAVLPRISVRPSKMVVTKTKGVPNYTHYVARINVSAKEATTTFDIEMKTKNGLVKSEFNWTNRLSSCQEE
;
A
#
# COMPACT_ATOMS: atom_id res chain seq x y z
N MET A 1 -36.29 -52.13 -19.49
CA MET A 1 -34.95 -51.55 -19.69
C MET A 1 -35.09 -50.17 -20.33
N ARG A 2 -34.89 -49.10 -19.55
CA ARG A 2 -34.66 -47.72 -20.00
C ARG A 2 -33.66 -47.13 -19.00
N PRO A 3 -32.49 -46.62 -19.43
CA PRO A 3 -31.49 -46.11 -18.50
C PRO A 3 -31.86 -44.70 -18.03
N LEU A 4 -31.73 -44.44 -16.73
CA LEU A 4 -31.75 -43.09 -16.17
C LEU A 4 -30.47 -42.36 -16.63
N GLN A 5 -30.62 -41.25 -17.33
CA GLN A 5 -29.54 -40.31 -17.59
C GLN A 5 -29.35 -39.40 -16.38
N THR A 6 -28.21 -39.53 -15.71
CA THR A 6 -27.72 -38.58 -14.70
C THR A 6 -27.23 -37.31 -15.40
N ALA A 7 -27.92 -36.18 -15.17
CA ALA A 7 -27.48 -34.88 -15.63
C ALA A 7 -26.38 -34.35 -14.70
N THR A 8 -25.13 -34.39 -15.18
CA THR A 8 -23.99 -33.77 -14.51
C THR A 8 -24.07 -32.25 -14.69
N LEU A 9 -24.47 -31.52 -13.65
CA LEU A 9 -24.40 -30.05 -13.65
C LEU A 9 -22.92 -29.63 -13.67
N TRP A 10 -22.44 -29.18 -14.82
CA TRP A 10 -21.17 -28.45 -14.92
C TRP A 10 -21.36 -27.06 -14.32
N CYS A 11 -20.76 -26.84 -13.15
CA CYS A 11 -20.65 -25.51 -12.56
C CYS A 11 -19.62 -24.73 -13.39
N SER A 12 -20.09 -23.95 -14.37
CA SER A 12 -19.24 -23.04 -15.12
C SER A 12 -18.73 -21.95 -14.19
N PHE A 13 -17.44 -21.99 -13.86
CA PHE A 13 -16.73 -20.83 -13.30
C PHE A 13 -16.79 -19.71 -14.33
N ALA A 14 -17.72 -18.77 -14.15
CA ALA A 14 -17.67 -17.51 -14.87
C ALA A 14 -16.37 -16.80 -14.48
N ALA A 15 -15.41 -16.76 -15.39
CA ALA A 15 -14.23 -15.93 -15.24
C ALA A 15 -14.72 -14.48 -15.14
N TYR A 16 -14.66 -13.90 -13.95
CA TYR A 16 -14.85 -12.47 -13.78
C TYR A 16 -13.75 -11.78 -14.59
N ALA A 17 -14.10 -11.20 -15.73
CA ALA A 17 -13.21 -10.32 -16.46
C ALA A 17 -12.91 -9.11 -15.56
N GLN A 18 -11.70 -9.09 -14.99
CA GLN A 18 -11.24 -7.97 -14.17
C GLN A 18 -11.23 -6.70 -15.04
N ALA A 19 -11.85 -5.63 -14.56
CA ALA A 19 -11.80 -4.34 -15.24
C ALA A 19 -10.33 -3.92 -15.42
N LYS A 20 -9.96 -3.54 -16.64
CA LYS A 20 -8.59 -3.11 -16.95
C LYS A 20 -8.28 -1.81 -16.21
N TYR A 21 -7.02 -1.63 -15.82
CA TYR A 21 -6.54 -0.44 -15.11
C TYR A 21 -6.75 0.85 -15.92
N VAL A 22 -7.39 1.85 -15.32
CA VAL A 22 -7.60 3.20 -15.89
C VAL A 22 -6.97 4.22 -14.96
N TRP A 23 -6.09 5.06 -15.49
CA TRP A 23 -5.42 6.12 -14.75
C TRP A 23 -6.23 7.44 -14.79
N PRO A 24 -6.24 8.23 -13.69
CA PRO A 24 -5.75 7.84 -12.35
C PRO A 24 -6.72 6.87 -11.66
N ALA A 25 -6.16 5.92 -10.90
CA ALA A 25 -6.91 4.94 -10.11
C ALA A 25 -6.76 5.21 -8.61
N LYS A 26 -7.78 4.83 -7.82
CA LYS A 26 -7.69 4.89 -6.35
C LYS A 26 -6.56 4.03 -5.78
N SER A 27 -6.21 2.94 -6.48
CA SER A 27 -5.13 2.02 -6.10
C SER A 27 -3.74 2.55 -6.41
N ASP A 28 -3.59 3.67 -7.12
CA ASP A 28 -2.28 4.13 -7.59
C ASP A 28 -1.28 4.32 -6.46
N PHE A 29 -1.71 4.89 -5.34
CA PHE A 29 -0.82 5.12 -4.20
C PHE A 29 -0.36 3.80 -3.56
N LEU A 30 -1.28 2.87 -3.30
CA LEU A 30 -0.95 1.59 -2.70
C LEU A 30 -0.09 0.72 -3.64
N GLU A 31 -0.36 0.78 -4.94
CA GLU A 31 0.45 0.12 -5.96
C GLU A 31 1.87 0.70 -6.02
N ASP A 32 2.04 2.01 -5.81
CA ASP A 32 3.37 2.61 -5.77
C ASP A 32 4.20 2.08 -4.59
N LEU A 33 3.60 1.97 -3.40
CA LEU A 33 4.26 1.39 -2.22
C LEU A 33 4.60 -0.10 -2.40
N TYR A 34 3.76 -0.84 -3.14
CA TYR A 34 3.98 -2.25 -3.41
C TYR A 34 5.04 -2.52 -4.48
N ALA A 35 5.03 -1.73 -5.56
CA ALA A 35 5.81 -2.00 -6.77
C ALA A 35 7.27 -1.56 -6.68
N MET A 36 7.57 -0.47 -5.98
CA MET A 36 8.84 0.25 -6.13
C MET A 36 9.66 0.27 -4.84
N GLN A 37 10.64 -0.62 -4.81
CA GLN A 37 11.43 -0.88 -3.61
C GLN A 37 12.75 -0.17 -3.63
N ASP A 38 13.44 -0.26 -4.77
CA ASP A 38 14.78 0.25 -4.89
C ASP A 38 15.01 0.92 -6.24
N GLY A 39 16.16 1.55 -6.40
CA GLY A 39 16.59 2.23 -7.62
C GLY A 39 16.28 3.72 -7.60
N VAL A 40 16.16 4.30 -8.79
CA VAL A 40 16.15 5.76 -8.99
C VAL A 40 14.92 6.44 -8.38
N ILE A 41 13.78 5.73 -8.34
CA ILE A 41 12.55 6.19 -7.69
C ILE A 41 12.00 5.05 -6.85
N ARG A 42 11.85 5.30 -5.55
CA ARG A 42 11.21 4.39 -4.58
C ARG A 42 10.36 5.18 -3.60
N PHE A 43 9.43 4.51 -2.94
CA PHE A 43 8.46 5.14 -2.04
C PHE A 43 8.69 4.80 -0.56
N GLY A 44 9.80 4.13 -0.23
CA GLY A 44 10.30 3.94 1.13
C GLY A 44 9.60 2.84 1.95
N PHE A 45 8.41 2.40 1.57
CA PHE A 45 7.65 1.40 2.36
C PHE A 45 8.42 0.09 2.55
N THR A 46 9.00 -0.46 1.49
CA THR A 46 9.70 -1.74 1.54
C THR A 46 11.11 -1.63 2.12
N ASP A 47 11.68 -0.42 2.20
CA ASP A 47 12.98 -0.18 2.88
C ASP A 47 12.91 -0.59 4.36
N LEU A 48 11.69 -0.64 4.92
CA LEU A 48 11.42 -1.07 6.28
C LEU A 48 11.43 -2.59 6.47
N VAL A 49 11.40 -3.40 5.42
CA VAL A 49 11.25 -4.86 5.57
C VAL A 49 12.21 -5.67 4.72
N VAL A 50 13.05 -5.02 3.92
CA VAL A 50 14.06 -5.65 3.06
C VAL A 50 15.46 -5.38 3.63
N PRO A 51 16.32 -6.41 3.82
CA PRO A 51 16.06 -7.84 3.63
C PRO A 51 15.15 -8.43 4.72
N CYS A 52 14.71 -9.69 4.59
CA CYS A 52 13.84 -10.36 5.57
C CYS A 52 14.31 -10.27 7.03
N GLY A 53 15.63 -10.34 7.25
CA GLY A 53 16.27 -10.19 8.55
C GLY A 53 16.44 -8.75 9.03
N PHE A 54 15.88 -7.75 8.33
CA PHE A 54 15.99 -6.35 8.71
C PHE A 54 15.41 -6.12 10.11
N ASN A 55 16.17 -5.40 10.93
CA ASN A 55 15.92 -5.26 12.37
C ASN A 55 15.86 -3.79 12.82
N SER A 56 15.90 -2.82 11.89
CA SER A 56 15.91 -1.39 12.21
C SER A 56 17.04 -0.97 13.18
N GLY A 57 18.17 -1.70 13.20
CA GLY A 57 19.26 -1.44 14.13
C GLY A 57 19.02 -1.94 15.57
N GLU A 58 17.92 -2.64 15.82
CA GLU A 58 17.56 -3.16 17.14
C GLU A 58 17.84 -4.66 17.26
N VAL A 59 18.61 -5.05 18.28
CA VAL A 59 18.99 -6.44 18.52
C VAL A 59 17.76 -7.30 18.83
N GLY A 60 17.62 -8.43 18.12
CA GLY A 60 16.50 -9.35 18.28
C GLY A 60 15.26 -8.98 17.49
N ARG A 61 15.21 -7.79 16.89
CA ARG A 61 14.10 -7.36 16.06
C ARG A 61 14.14 -8.02 14.68
N GLN A 62 12.97 -8.24 14.08
CA GLN A 62 12.84 -8.69 12.69
C GLN A 62 11.50 -8.23 12.15
N LEU A 63 11.50 -7.19 11.32
CA LEU A 63 10.29 -6.45 10.96
C LEU A 63 9.29 -7.33 10.21
N ALA A 64 9.77 -8.22 9.33
CA ALA A 64 8.92 -9.16 8.62
C ALA A 64 8.10 -10.06 9.58
N ALA A 65 8.72 -10.55 10.66
CA ALA A 65 8.03 -11.36 11.67
C ALA A 65 7.00 -10.55 12.47
N GLU A 66 7.35 -9.30 12.84
CA GLU A 66 6.47 -8.41 13.59
C GLU A 66 5.23 -8.01 12.78
N TRP A 67 5.41 -7.72 11.49
CA TRP A 67 4.32 -7.38 10.57
C TRP A 67 3.37 -8.56 10.36
N ILE A 68 3.90 -9.75 10.08
CA ILE A 68 3.09 -10.99 9.95
C ILE A 68 2.30 -11.24 11.24
N ARG A 69 2.94 -11.13 12.40
CA ARG A 69 2.28 -11.29 13.70
C ARG A 69 1.18 -10.25 13.90
N THR A 70 1.45 -8.98 13.64
CA THR A 70 0.48 -7.89 13.82
C THR A 70 -0.77 -8.12 12.99
N VAL A 71 -0.61 -8.55 11.73
CA VAL A 71 -1.72 -8.84 10.83
C VAL A 71 -2.55 -10.04 11.30
N PHE A 72 -1.91 -11.10 11.80
CA PHE A 72 -2.63 -12.23 12.39
C PHE A 72 -3.46 -11.80 13.61
N HIS A 73 -2.87 -11.02 14.51
CA HIS A 73 -3.53 -10.58 15.75
C HIS A 73 -4.71 -9.63 15.50
N ASP A 74 -4.61 -8.73 14.51
CA ASP A 74 -5.73 -7.90 14.07
C ASP A 74 -6.86 -8.76 13.50
N THR A 75 -6.51 -9.75 12.69
CA THR A 75 -7.50 -10.53 11.91
C THR A 75 -8.23 -11.60 12.72
N ILE A 76 -7.54 -12.35 13.58
CA ILE A 76 -8.03 -13.62 14.12
C ILE A 76 -9.20 -13.48 15.10
N THR A 77 -9.49 -12.27 15.58
CA THR A 77 -10.64 -11.98 16.43
C THR A 77 -11.94 -11.77 15.63
N HIS A 78 -11.90 -11.89 14.30
CA HIS A 78 -13.06 -11.87 13.42
C HIS A 78 -14.17 -12.81 13.91
N ASP A 79 -15.41 -12.33 13.84
CA ASP A 79 -16.61 -13.11 14.12
C ASP A 79 -17.40 -13.26 12.83
N LYS A 80 -17.20 -14.40 12.14
CA LYS A 80 -17.85 -14.69 10.87
C LYS A 80 -19.38 -14.70 10.99
N ALA A 81 -19.92 -15.15 12.12
CA ALA A 81 -21.36 -15.23 12.33
C ALA A 81 -21.99 -13.84 12.48
N LYS A 82 -21.28 -12.90 13.11
CA LYS A 82 -21.71 -11.50 13.27
C LYS A 82 -21.26 -10.60 12.13
N GLY A 83 -20.29 -11.02 11.32
CA GLY A 83 -19.70 -10.23 10.25
C GLY A 83 -18.92 -9.01 10.75
N THR A 84 -18.25 -9.12 11.90
CA THR A 84 -17.49 -8.04 12.58
C THR A 84 -16.02 -8.41 12.80
N GLY A 85 -15.13 -7.43 12.92
CA GLY A 85 -13.69 -7.64 13.08
C GLY A 85 -13.03 -8.16 11.79
N GLY A 86 -11.81 -8.69 11.90
CA GLY A 86 -10.98 -9.05 10.75
C GLY A 86 -9.85 -8.05 10.59
N LEU A 87 -9.25 -7.96 9.41
CA LEU A 87 -8.22 -6.98 9.13
C LEU A 87 -8.85 -5.58 8.96
N ASP A 88 -9.08 -4.92 10.08
CA ASP A 88 -9.71 -3.60 10.20
C ASP A 88 -8.88 -2.63 11.06
N ALA A 89 -7.64 -2.97 11.38
CA ALA A 89 -6.71 -2.19 12.21
C ALA A 89 -7.22 -1.93 13.64
N SER A 90 -8.16 -2.71 14.18
CA SER A 90 -8.57 -2.60 15.59
C SER A 90 -7.41 -2.85 16.55
N ILE A 91 -6.37 -3.59 16.13
CA ILE A 91 -5.15 -3.87 16.91
C ILE A 91 -4.50 -2.59 17.46
N MET A 92 -4.69 -1.44 16.79
CA MET A 92 -4.19 -0.16 17.27
C MET A 92 -4.76 0.29 18.62
N PHE A 93 -5.90 -0.28 19.03
CA PHE A 93 -6.55 -0.07 20.33
C PHE A 93 -6.31 -1.20 21.33
N GLU A 94 -5.47 -2.17 20.98
CA GLU A 94 -5.42 -3.46 21.67
C GLU A 94 -4.01 -3.85 22.11
N THR A 95 -3.03 -2.98 21.91
CA THR A 95 -1.60 -3.28 22.10
C THR A 95 -1.22 -3.53 23.57
N GLU A 96 -2.07 -3.11 24.52
CA GLU A 96 -1.89 -3.34 25.96
C GLU A 96 -2.51 -4.67 26.45
N ARG A 97 -3.21 -5.42 25.59
CA ARG A 97 -3.83 -6.67 25.99
C ARG A 97 -2.78 -7.74 26.24
N SER A 98 -3.03 -8.60 27.24
CA SER A 98 -2.15 -9.74 27.54
C SER A 98 -1.96 -10.73 26.38
N GLU A 99 -2.89 -10.77 25.43
CA GLU A 99 -2.77 -11.57 24.20
C GLU A 99 -1.92 -10.90 23.11
N ASN A 100 -1.59 -9.62 23.28
CA ASN A 100 -0.76 -8.79 22.41
C ASN A 100 0.53 -8.35 23.12
N ASN A 101 1.10 -9.21 23.95
CA ASN A 101 2.31 -8.87 24.71
C ASN A 101 3.51 -8.55 23.80
N GLY A 102 4.27 -7.52 24.15
CA GLY A 102 5.48 -7.07 23.45
C GLY A 102 5.30 -5.83 22.57
N ALA A 103 6.42 -5.19 22.21
CA ALA A 103 6.42 -3.90 21.52
C ALA A 103 6.13 -3.99 20.00
N ALA A 104 6.16 -5.19 19.41
CA ALA A 104 6.03 -5.44 17.98
C ALA A 104 4.80 -4.75 17.33
N PHE A 105 3.66 -4.72 18.02
CA PHE A 105 2.43 -4.10 17.50
C PHE A 105 2.57 -2.57 17.41
N ASN A 106 3.05 -1.93 18.48
CA ASN A 106 3.30 -0.49 18.49
C ASN A 106 4.37 -0.11 17.46
N HIS A 107 5.44 -0.90 17.33
CA HIS A 107 6.47 -0.68 16.31
C HIS A 107 5.89 -0.75 14.90
N THR A 108 5.18 -1.84 14.58
CA THR A 108 4.52 -2.02 13.28
C THR A 108 3.60 -0.85 12.97
N LEU A 109 2.72 -0.46 13.91
CA LEU A 109 1.79 0.65 13.68
C LEU A 109 2.50 1.99 13.52
N ASN A 110 3.58 2.26 14.26
CA ASN A 110 4.38 3.47 14.10
C ASN A 110 5.07 3.54 12.72
N GLU A 111 5.52 2.40 12.19
CA GLU A 111 6.13 2.31 10.85
C GLU A 111 5.13 2.59 9.74
N LEU A 112 3.87 2.18 9.93
CA LEU A 112 2.80 2.43 8.97
C LEU A 112 2.26 3.88 9.03
N HIS A 113 2.55 4.63 10.09
CA HIS A 113 1.98 5.95 10.37
C HIS A 113 2.14 6.97 9.23
N GLU A 114 3.29 6.99 8.56
CA GLU A 114 3.56 7.94 7.48
C GLU A 114 2.76 7.63 6.21
N PHE A 115 2.41 6.36 5.99
CA PHE A 115 1.74 5.87 4.79
C PHE A 115 0.20 5.91 4.89
N VAL A 116 -0.37 6.19 6.07
CA VAL A 116 -1.82 6.39 6.23
C VAL A 116 -2.22 7.75 5.64
N SER A 117 -3.23 7.74 4.76
CA SER A 117 -3.72 8.91 4.02
C SER A 117 -5.20 8.75 3.65
N PRO A 118 -5.86 9.77 3.07
CA PRO A 118 -7.20 9.60 2.52
C PRO A 118 -7.31 8.50 1.43
N ARG A 119 -6.19 8.04 0.84
CA ARG A 119 -6.14 6.96 -0.17
C ARG A 119 -5.66 5.62 0.38
N SER A 120 -5.28 5.54 1.66
CA SER A 120 -4.69 4.36 2.29
C SER A 120 -5.06 4.29 3.78
N SER A 121 -5.93 3.35 4.13
CA SER A 121 -6.29 3.10 5.52
C SER A 121 -5.16 2.36 6.25
N GLY A 122 -5.13 2.41 7.59
CA GLY A 122 -4.22 1.60 8.41
C GLY A 122 -4.37 0.10 8.15
N ALA A 123 -5.60 -0.38 7.95
CA ALA A 123 -5.89 -1.76 7.62
C ALA A 123 -5.36 -2.17 6.22
N ASP A 124 -5.44 -1.28 5.22
CA ASP A 124 -4.79 -1.52 3.91
C ASP A 124 -3.25 -1.53 4.04
N MET A 125 -2.67 -0.71 4.92
CA MET A 125 -1.24 -0.74 5.21
C MET A 125 -0.80 -2.04 5.91
N LEU A 126 -1.60 -2.57 6.84
CA LEU A 126 -1.37 -3.88 7.45
C LEU A 126 -1.45 -5.02 6.41
N ALA A 127 -2.39 -4.95 5.46
CA ALA A 127 -2.43 -5.94 4.39
C ALA A 127 -1.18 -5.91 3.51
N LEU A 128 -0.73 -4.70 3.14
CA LEU A 128 0.50 -4.52 2.38
C LEU A 128 1.74 -4.98 3.17
N SER A 129 1.78 -4.75 4.49
CA SER A 129 2.90 -5.16 5.34
C SER A 129 3.11 -6.67 5.28
N LEU A 130 2.05 -7.48 5.42
CA LEU A 130 2.14 -8.94 5.27
C LEU A 130 2.65 -9.34 3.88
N VAL A 131 2.10 -8.75 2.81
CA VAL A 131 2.53 -9.08 1.43
C VAL A 131 4.01 -8.75 1.23
N ALA A 132 4.47 -7.62 1.75
CA ALA A 132 5.87 -7.21 1.67
C ALA A 132 6.79 -8.10 2.52
N SER A 133 6.36 -8.53 3.71
CA SER A 133 7.12 -9.48 4.53
C SER A 133 7.31 -10.82 3.83
N VAL A 134 6.23 -11.40 3.28
CA VAL A 134 6.31 -12.68 2.55
C VAL A 134 7.27 -12.56 1.38
N ALA A 135 7.15 -11.50 0.58
CA ALA A 135 7.99 -11.32 -0.60
C ALA A 135 9.46 -11.03 -0.26
N SER A 136 9.73 -10.23 0.78
CA SER A 136 11.09 -9.94 1.27
C SER A 136 11.81 -11.19 1.77
N CYS A 137 11.06 -12.13 2.35
CA CYS A 137 11.57 -13.43 2.81
C CYS A 137 11.61 -14.51 1.72
N GLY A 138 11.33 -14.17 0.45
CA GLY A 138 11.40 -15.13 -0.66
C GLY A 138 10.15 -16.01 -0.83
N GLY A 139 9.05 -15.66 -0.17
CA GLY A 139 7.76 -16.33 -0.32
C GLY A 139 7.04 -15.95 -1.62
N GLN A 140 6.05 -16.77 -2.01
CA GLN A 140 5.27 -16.53 -3.23
C GLN A 140 4.34 -15.30 -3.13
N LYS A 141 4.03 -14.67 -4.27
CA LYS A 141 3.12 -13.51 -4.37
C LYS A 141 1.77 -13.80 -3.70
N VAL A 142 1.43 -12.99 -2.69
CA VAL A 142 0.11 -12.92 -2.07
C VAL A 142 -0.71 -11.83 -2.78
N PRO A 143 -1.89 -12.14 -3.36
CA PRO A 143 -2.74 -11.13 -3.98
C PRO A 143 -3.19 -10.05 -2.98
N LEU A 144 -2.77 -8.80 -3.21
CA LEU A 144 -3.16 -7.65 -2.42
C LEU A 144 -4.43 -7.01 -2.99
N ARG A 145 -5.40 -6.69 -2.12
CA ARG A 145 -6.58 -5.89 -2.45
C ARG A 145 -6.56 -4.63 -1.59
N MET A 146 -7.22 -3.56 -2.04
CA MET A 146 -7.50 -2.37 -1.23
C MET A 146 -8.98 -2.24 -0.87
N GLY A 147 -9.28 -1.31 0.03
CA GLY A 147 -10.63 -0.89 0.39
C GLY A 147 -11.04 -1.24 1.82
N ARG A 148 -10.07 -1.63 2.66
CA ARG A 148 -10.33 -1.84 4.10
C ARG A 148 -10.71 -0.53 4.77
N VAL A 149 -11.42 -0.66 5.87
CA VAL A 149 -11.92 0.48 6.66
C VAL A 149 -11.41 0.31 8.07
N ASP A 150 -10.76 1.35 8.58
CA ASP A 150 -10.18 1.30 9.91
C ASP A 150 -11.29 1.29 10.98
N ALA A 151 -11.11 0.45 12.00
CA ALA A 151 -11.96 0.40 13.16
C ALA A 151 -11.87 1.70 13.96
N VAL A 152 -12.94 2.05 14.66
CA VAL A 152 -13.01 3.24 15.54
C VAL A 152 -12.88 2.90 17.02
N LYS A 153 -12.69 1.60 17.33
CA LYS A 153 -12.53 1.06 18.68
C LYS A 153 -11.91 -0.33 18.60
N ALA A 154 -11.48 -0.85 19.74
CA ALA A 154 -11.00 -2.20 19.88
C ALA A 154 -12.07 -3.26 19.50
N GLY A 155 -11.62 -4.35 18.89
CA GLY A 155 -12.36 -5.58 18.64
C GLY A 155 -12.51 -6.44 19.90
N PRO A 156 -13.17 -7.60 19.83
CA PRO A 156 -13.27 -8.52 20.96
C PRO A 156 -11.90 -9.13 21.30
N THR A 157 -11.73 -9.60 22.54
CA THR A 157 -10.57 -10.42 22.90
C THR A 157 -10.71 -11.84 22.32
N GLY A 158 -9.63 -12.62 22.34
CA GLY A 158 -9.67 -14.03 21.97
C GLY A 158 -8.56 -14.48 21.02
N VAL A 159 -7.45 -13.76 20.96
CA VAL A 159 -6.28 -14.22 20.20
C VAL A 159 -5.72 -15.49 20.88
N PRO A 160 -5.48 -16.59 20.15
CA PRO A 160 -4.93 -17.81 20.73
C PRO A 160 -3.56 -17.58 21.37
N LYS A 161 -3.39 -18.03 22.62
CA LYS A 161 -2.12 -18.00 23.35
C LYS A 161 -1.43 -19.37 23.37
N PRO A 162 -0.10 -19.43 23.56
CA PRO A 162 0.66 -20.68 23.60
C PRO A 162 0.17 -21.69 24.63
N GLU A 163 -0.37 -21.26 25.76
CA GLU A 163 -0.88 -22.10 26.85
C GLU A 163 -2.32 -22.60 26.62
N HIS A 164 -3.03 -22.07 25.62
CA HIS A 164 -4.40 -22.49 25.36
C HIS A 164 -4.47 -23.94 24.87
N LYS A 165 -5.54 -24.64 25.29
CA LYS A 165 -5.86 -25.99 24.79
C LYS A 165 -6.19 -25.92 23.30
N LEU A 166 -5.94 -27.03 22.59
CA LEU A 166 -6.22 -27.15 21.15
C LEU A 166 -7.68 -26.79 20.80
N GLN A 167 -8.64 -27.24 21.62
CA GLN A 167 -10.06 -26.93 21.40
C GLN A 167 -10.35 -25.43 21.40
N SER A 168 -9.70 -24.66 22.30
CA SER A 168 -9.87 -23.20 22.37
C SER A 168 -9.25 -22.51 21.16
N ALA A 169 -8.07 -22.95 20.72
CA ALA A 169 -7.45 -22.44 19.50
C ALA A 169 -8.32 -22.74 18.27
N MET A 170 -8.76 -23.99 18.09
CA MET A 170 -9.66 -24.39 17.00
C MET A 170 -10.97 -23.58 17.00
N ALA A 171 -11.53 -23.30 18.18
CA ALA A 171 -12.75 -22.49 18.30
C ALA A 171 -12.52 -21.05 17.82
N ALA A 172 -11.38 -20.43 18.15
CA ALA A 172 -11.03 -19.09 17.69
C ALA A 172 -10.88 -19.04 16.16
N PHE A 173 -10.10 -19.97 15.57
CA PHE A 173 -9.95 -20.06 14.11
C PHE A 173 -11.30 -20.34 13.41
N THR A 174 -12.11 -21.25 13.94
CA THR A 174 -13.45 -21.56 13.39
C THR A 174 -14.36 -20.34 13.43
N LYS A 175 -14.34 -19.58 14.54
CA LYS A 175 -15.11 -18.34 14.69
C LYS A 175 -14.69 -17.28 13.66
N ALA A 176 -13.39 -17.16 13.41
CA ALA A 176 -12.84 -16.31 12.35
C ALA A 176 -13.07 -16.86 10.92
N GLY A 177 -13.61 -18.08 10.79
CA GLY A 177 -13.97 -18.68 9.52
C GLY A 177 -12.94 -19.65 8.93
N PHE A 178 -11.86 -19.96 9.66
CA PHE A 178 -10.79 -20.86 9.23
C PHE A 178 -11.05 -22.30 9.64
N SER A 179 -10.83 -23.23 8.71
CA SER A 179 -10.85 -24.66 8.97
C SER A 179 -9.63 -25.11 9.77
N GLN A 180 -9.67 -26.33 10.29
CA GLN A 180 -8.52 -26.93 10.99
C GLN A 180 -7.27 -27.00 10.10
N GLN A 181 -7.42 -27.36 8.82
CA GLN A 181 -6.31 -27.41 7.87
C GLN A 181 -5.69 -26.01 7.68
N GLU A 182 -6.52 -24.97 7.56
CA GLU A 182 -6.04 -23.60 7.40
C GLU A 182 -5.42 -23.06 8.69
N MET A 183 -5.90 -23.48 9.87
CA MET A 183 -5.23 -23.19 11.15
C MET A 183 -3.81 -23.76 11.17
N ILE A 184 -3.64 -25.04 10.80
CA ILE A 184 -2.31 -25.67 10.75
C ILE A 184 -1.41 -24.93 9.77
N ALA A 185 -1.91 -24.67 8.56
CA ALA A 185 -1.16 -23.97 7.53
C ALA A 185 -0.77 -22.55 7.96
N LEU A 186 -1.70 -21.75 8.48
CA LEU A 186 -1.42 -20.37 8.92
C LEU A 186 -0.34 -20.32 10.00
N VAL A 187 -0.41 -21.22 10.99
CA VAL A 187 0.60 -21.27 12.07
C VAL A 187 1.95 -21.69 11.51
N ALA A 188 2.02 -22.72 10.65
CA ALA A 188 3.28 -23.14 10.02
C ALA A 188 3.87 -22.03 9.12
N CYS A 189 3.04 -21.39 8.30
CA CYS A 189 3.47 -20.32 7.40
C CYS A 189 3.94 -19.06 8.16
N GLY A 190 3.28 -18.71 9.26
CA GLY A 190 3.71 -17.58 10.10
C GLY A 190 4.99 -17.89 10.88
N HIS A 191 5.11 -19.12 11.40
CA HIS A 191 6.24 -19.56 12.22
C HIS A 191 7.41 -20.13 11.41
N THR A 192 7.47 -19.97 10.09
CA THR A 192 8.74 -20.14 9.37
C THR A 192 9.64 -18.90 9.49
N VAL A 193 9.08 -17.76 9.89
CA VAL A 193 9.80 -16.49 10.07
C VAL A 193 9.79 -16.09 11.55
N GLY A 194 10.94 -15.67 12.06
CA GLY A 194 11.05 -15.11 13.41
C GLY A 194 11.26 -16.12 14.55
N GLY A 195 10.75 -15.79 15.73
CA GLY A 195 11.01 -16.52 16.97
C GLY A 195 10.34 -15.88 18.19
N VAL A 196 10.66 -16.41 19.36
CA VAL A 196 10.06 -16.01 20.64
C VAL A 196 11.02 -15.14 21.44
N HIS A 197 10.68 -13.88 21.69
CA HIS A 197 11.48 -13.01 22.55
C HIS A 197 11.40 -13.44 24.02
N SER A 198 12.57 -13.67 24.63
CA SER A 198 12.68 -14.12 26.03
C SER A 198 12.32 -13.05 27.06
N THR A 199 12.37 -11.77 26.68
CA THR A 199 11.96 -10.62 27.51
C THR A 199 10.47 -10.65 27.81
N GLU A 200 9.65 -11.02 26.83
CA GLU A 200 8.20 -11.12 26.95
C GLU A 200 7.73 -12.52 27.34
N ASN A 201 8.49 -13.57 26.96
CA ASN A 201 8.08 -14.97 27.10
C ASN A 201 9.19 -15.85 27.72
N PRO A 202 9.69 -15.53 28.93
CA PRO A 202 10.83 -16.23 29.52
C PRO A 202 10.57 -17.72 29.74
N GLY A 203 9.34 -18.11 30.06
CA GLY A 203 8.96 -19.51 30.28
C GLY A 203 8.93 -20.37 29.00
N ILE A 204 8.89 -19.74 27.83
CA ILE A 204 8.92 -20.42 26.52
C ILE A 204 10.35 -20.42 25.98
N ALA A 205 11.00 -19.25 26.01
CA ALA A 205 12.32 -19.09 25.44
C ALA A 205 13.42 -19.82 26.24
N GLY A 206 13.25 -19.87 27.57
CA GLY A 206 14.30 -20.32 28.47
C GLY A 206 15.52 -19.38 28.48
N GLY A 207 16.53 -19.75 29.27
CA GLY A 207 17.74 -18.94 29.43
C GLY A 207 17.49 -17.61 30.14
N LYS A 208 18.50 -16.72 30.11
CA LYS A 208 18.40 -15.37 30.69
C LYS A 208 17.62 -14.46 29.73
N PRO A 209 16.58 -13.74 30.18
CA PRO A 209 15.88 -12.77 29.35
C PRO A 209 16.82 -11.68 28.82
N SER A 210 16.87 -11.49 27.51
CA SER A 210 17.60 -10.42 26.83
C SER A 210 17.06 -10.18 25.42
N PRO A 211 17.26 -8.98 24.83
CA PRO A 211 16.87 -8.71 23.44
C PRO A 211 17.50 -9.70 22.44
N SER A 212 18.73 -10.15 22.70
CA SER A 212 19.43 -11.13 21.86
C SER A 212 18.93 -12.57 22.04
N ASN A 213 18.29 -12.90 23.16
CA ASN A 213 17.75 -14.24 23.41
C ASN A 213 16.36 -14.35 22.80
N LYS A 214 16.35 -14.74 21.53
CA LYS A 214 15.18 -15.00 20.69
C LYS A 214 15.32 -16.39 20.04
N PRO A 215 14.94 -17.49 20.72
CA PRO A 215 14.86 -18.80 20.08
C PRO A 215 13.92 -18.76 18.90
N ARG A 216 14.41 -19.28 17.78
CA ARG A 216 13.74 -19.24 16.47
C ARG A 216 12.72 -20.37 16.35
N PHE A 217 11.75 -20.19 15.48
CA PHE A 217 10.76 -21.24 15.20
C PHE A 217 11.30 -22.33 14.27
N ASP A 218 12.33 -22.05 13.48
CA ASP A 218 13.15 -23.03 12.76
C ASP A 218 14.59 -22.51 12.61
N ARG A 219 15.47 -23.25 11.92
CA ARG A 219 16.87 -22.85 11.74
C ARG A 219 17.08 -21.76 10.68
N THR A 220 16.10 -21.49 9.82
CA THR A 220 16.16 -20.57 8.67
C THR A 220 15.17 -19.41 8.84
N SER A 221 15.12 -18.82 10.04
CA SER A 221 14.13 -17.80 10.44
C SER A 221 14.05 -16.52 9.59
N ASP A 222 14.96 -16.32 8.65
CA ASP A 222 15.03 -15.17 7.74
C ASP A 222 14.75 -15.60 6.29
N ASP A 223 14.28 -16.83 6.08
CA ASP A 223 13.87 -17.40 4.81
C ASP A 223 12.42 -17.90 4.92
N PHE A 224 11.59 -17.58 3.94
CA PHE A 224 10.22 -18.10 3.85
C PHE A 224 10.25 -19.46 3.16
N ASP A 225 10.64 -20.49 3.90
CA ASP A 225 10.80 -21.85 3.39
C ASP A 225 10.00 -22.87 4.22
N ASN A 226 10.26 -24.17 4.01
CA ASN A 226 9.52 -25.22 4.72
C ASN A 226 10.34 -25.94 5.80
N ALA A 227 11.35 -25.28 6.38
CA ALA A 227 12.16 -25.80 7.46
C ALA A 227 11.32 -26.11 8.70
N VAL A 228 10.46 -25.20 9.16
CA VAL A 228 9.51 -25.45 10.27
C VAL A 228 8.70 -26.75 10.11
N VAL A 229 8.32 -27.09 8.87
CA VAL A 229 7.60 -28.33 8.57
C VAL A 229 8.53 -29.55 8.61
N LYS A 230 9.69 -29.47 7.96
CA LYS A 230 10.66 -30.57 7.89
C LYS A 230 11.18 -30.93 9.28
N GLU A 231 11.55 -29.93 10.07
CA GLU A 231 12.05 -30.06 11.44
C GLU A 231 10.99 -30.68 12.38
N TYR A 232 9.74 -30.24 12.24
CA TYR A 232 8.62 -30.85 12.99
C TYR A 232 8.46 -32.33 12.66
N LEU A 233 8.42 -32.68 11.37
CA LEU A 233 8.19 -34.07 10.93
C LEU A 233 9.37 -35.00 11.21
N SER A 234 10.61 -34.50 11.22
CA SER A 234 11.80 -35.26 11.60
C SER A 234 11.98 -35.38 13.10
N SER A 235 11.21 -34.63 13.90
CA SER A 235 11.43 -34.46 15.35
C SER A 235 12.84 -33.96 15.70
N ASP A 236 13.46 -33.20 14.79
CA ASP A 236 14.77 -32.57 14.95
C ASP A 236 14.68 -31.08 14.58
N GLY A 237 14.15 -30.30 15.51
CA GLY A 237 13.91 -28.87 15.29
C GLY A 237 14.24 -28.01 16.49
N VAL A 238 14.24 -26.70 16.24
CA VAL A 238 14.55 -25.69 17.26
C VAL A 238 13.31 -24.96 17.79
N ASN A 239 12.14 -25.20 17.20
CA ASN A 239 10.89 -24.52 17.57
C ASN A 239 10.57 -24.69 19.08
N PRO A 240 10.61 -23.61 19.89
CA PRO A 240 10.34 -23.71 21.33
C PRO A 240 8.88 -24.04 21.64
N LEU A 241 7.95 -23.80 20.69
CA LEU A 241 6.54 -24.18 20.78
C LEU A 241 6.27 -25.63 20.32
N VAL A 242 7.29 -26.36 19.88
CA VAL A 242 7.21 -27.79 19.58
C VAL A 242 8.03 -28.62 20.58
N PHE A 243 9.30 -28.23 20.74
CA PHE A 243 10.32 -28.99 21.46
C PHE A 243 10.60 -28.42 22.86
N GLY A 244 9.81 -27.43 23.29
CA GLY A 244 9.89 -26.85 24.63
C GLY A 244 9.67 -27.87 25.74
N ARG A 245 10.34 -27.66 26.89
CA ARG A 245 10.20 -28.52 28.07
C ARG A 245 8.80 -28.44 28.68
N ASN A 246 8.17 -27.27 28.62
CA ASN A 246 6.82 -27.04 29.12
C ASN A 246 5.77 -27.46 28.08
N GLN A 247 5.18 -28.64 28.25
CA GLN A 247 4.18 -29.16 27.31
C GLN A 247 2.93 -28.28 27.19
N THR A 248 2.60 -27.48 28.22
CA THR A 248 1.47 -26.56 28.18
C THR A 248 1.66 -25.47 27.13
N THR A 249 2.89 -24.97 26.95
CA THR A 249 3.20 -23.91 25.97
C THR A 249 3.57 -24.44 24.59
N ASN A 250 3.62 -25.76 24.40
CA ASN A 250 3.92 -26.38 23.10
C ASN A 250 2.73 -26.33 22.13
N SER A 251 2.24 -25.13 21.80
CA SER A 251 1.06 -24.90 20.96
C SER A 251 1.22 -25.44 19.56
N ASP A 252 2.37 -25.21 18.93
CA ASP A 252 2.65 -25.63 17.56
C ASP A 252 2.61 -27.14 17.46
N LYS A 253 3.20 -27.87 18.41
CA LYS A 253 3.11 -29.34 18.46
C LYS A 253 1.66 -29.83 18.47
N ARG A 254 0.79 -29.18 19.26
CA ARG A 254 -0.63 -29.55 19.36
C ARG A 254 -1.39 -29.22 18.08
N ILE A 255 -1.13 -28.06 17.49
CA ILE A 255 -1.79 -27.60 16.27
C ILE A 255 -1.35 -28.45 15.08
N PHE A 256 -0.06 -28.58 14.84
CA PHE A 256 0.52 -29.35 13.73
C PHE A 256 0.07 -30.82 13.74
N GLY A 257 -0.05 -31.41 14.93
CA GLY A 257 -0.52 -32.79 15.11
C GLY A 257 -2.04 -32.99 15.09
N SER A 258 -2.82 -31.91 15.03
CA SER A 258 -4.27 -31.98 15.29
C SER A 258 -5.05 -32.73 14.22
N ASP A 259 -4.52 -32.85 13.00
CA ASP A 259 -5.12 -33.59 11.89
C ASP A 259 -4.37 -34.91 11.59
N ARG A 260 -3.62 -35.42 12.56
CA ARG A 260 -2.71 -36.57 12.41
C ARG A 260 -1.61 -36.31 11.36
N ASN A 261 -1.08 -35.08 11.34
CA ASN A 261 0.01 -34.62 10.47
C ASN A 261 -0.30 -34.61 8.97
N VAL A 262 -1.57 -34.73 8.56
CA VAL A 262 -1.93 -34.79 7.14
C VAL A 262 -1.54 -33.49 6.42
N THR A 263 -1.80 -32.34 7.02
CA THR A 263 -1.46 -31.04 6.45
C THR A 263 0.05 -30.82 6.43
N MET A 264 0.75 -31.08 7.55
CA MET A 264 2.21 -30.93 7.65
C MET A 264 2.93 -31.84 6.64
N ALA A 265 2.49 -33.10 6.49
CA ALA A 265 3.07 -34.03 5.53
C ALA A 265 2.98 -33.53 4.08
N LYS A 266 1.86 -32.89 3.71
CA LYS A 266 1.70 -32.27 2.38
C LYS A 266 2.63 -31.07 2.20
N MET A 267 2.74 -30.21 3.22
CA MET A 267 3.59 -29.02 3.20
C MET A 267 5.10 -29.32 3.28
N LYS A 268 5.50 -30.59 3.39
CA LYS A 268 6.91 -31.02 3.25
C LYS A 268 7.46 -30.78 1.85
N ASP A 269 6.61 -30.72 0.82
CA ASP A 269 7.00 -30.29 -0.52
C ASP A 269 7.12 -28.75 -0.57
N PRO A 270 8.26 -28.18 -0.99
CA PRO A 270 8.46 -26.72 -0.99
C PRO A 270 7.45 -25.94 -1.85
N LYS A 271 7.02 -26.48 -3.01
CA LYS A 271 6.05 -25.80 -3.88
C LYS A 271 4.67 -25.78 -3.24
N THR A 272 4.29 -26.89 -2.62
CA THR A 272 3.03 -27.01 -1.87
C THR A 272 3.03 -26.09 -0.66
N PHE A 273 4.15 -25.98 0.06
CA PHE A 273 4.30 -25.00 1.14
C PHE A 273 4.05 -23.57 0.64
N GLN A 274 4.79 -23.14 -0.38
CA GLN A 274 4.68 -21.78 -0.93
C GLN A 274 3.27 -21.43 -1.38
N SER A 275 2.65 -22.31 -2.18
CA SER A 275 1.29 -22.09 -2.69
C SER A 275 0.23 -22.15 -1.59
N THR A 276 0.38 -23.03 -0.60
CA THR A 276 -0.52 -23.09 0.56
C THR A 276 -0.42 -21.81 1.38
N CYS A 277 0.80 -21.36 1.68
CA CYS A 277 1.03 -20.14 2.45
C CYS A 277 0.49 -18.90 1.75
N ALA A 278 0.73 -18.75 0.44
CA ALA A 278 0.18 -17.65 -0.32
C ALA A 278 -1.37 -17.65 -0.27
N SER A 279 -2.00 -18.82 -0.40
CA SER A 279 -3.46 -18.94 -0.35
C SER A 279 -4.04 -18.62 1.03
N VAL A 280 -3.46 -19.14 2.12
CA VAL A 280 -4.01 -18.90 3.46
C VAL A 280 -3.73 -17.49 3.94
N PHE A 281 -2.61 -16.88 3.55
CA PHE A 281 -2.34 -15.47 3.84
C PHE A 281 -3.21 -14.52 3.02
N GLU A 282 -3.52 -14.82 1.75
CA GLU A 282 -4.54 -14.08 1.00
C GLU A 282 -5.87 -14.12 1.74
N ARG A 283 -6.27 -15.31 2.23
CA ARG A 283 -7.51 -15.47 2.99
C ARG A 283 -7.49 -14.75 4.33
N LEU A 284 -6.33 -14.71 5.00
CA LEU A 284 -6.12 -13.93 6.23
C LEU A 284 -6.38 -12.45 5.95
N ILE A 285 -5.64 -11.83 5.04
CA ILE A 285 -5.76 -10.40 4.78
C ILE A 285 -7.10 -9.99 4.16
N ASN A 286 -7.84 -10.93 3.55
CA ASN A 286 -9.17 -10.68 2.98
C ASN A 286 -10.32 -10.99 3.95
N THR A 287 -10.03 -11.44 5.18
CA THR A 287 -11.03 -11.55 6.25
C THR A 287 -11.31 -10.15 6.79
N VAL A 288 -12.46 -9.59 6.44
CA VAL A 288 -12.86 -8.21 6.77
C VAL A 288 -14.31 -8.16 7.28
N PRO A 289 -14.76 -7.07 7.93
CA PRO A 289 -16.15 -6.91 8.31
C PRO A 289 -17.11 -7.02 7.11
N SER A 290 -18.31 -7.56 7.31
CA SER A 290 -19.26 -7.90 6.24
C SER A 290 -19.72 -6.73 5.36
N GLY A 291 -19.66 -5.50 5.87
CA GLY A 291 -19.98 -4.28 5.11
C GLY A 291 -18.85 -3.76 4.21
N VAL A 292 -17.63 -4.29 4.37
CA VAL A 292 -16.44 -3.86 3.62
C VAL A 292 -16.39 -4.57 2.27
N LYS A 293 -16.17 -3.80 1.21
CA LYS A 293 -16.01 -4.33 -0.15
C LYS A 293 -14.59 -4.10 -0.63
N LEU A 294 -13.82 -5.18 -0.72
CA LEU A 294 -12.48 -5.15 -1.28
C LEU A 294 -12.53 -5.03 -2.80
N SER A 295 -11.57 -4.30 -3.35
CA SER A 295 -11.29 -4.24 -4.79
C SER A 295 -10.84 -5.61 -5.35
N PRO A 296 -10.83 -5.77 -6.68
CA PRO A 296 -10.02 -6.81 -7.34
C PRO A 296 -8.54 -6.74 -6.89
N PRO A 297 -7.75 -7.83 -7.05
CA PRO A 297 -6.34 -7.79 -6.75
C PRO A 297 -5.63 -6.67 -7.52
N ILE A 298 -4.75 -5.97 -6.84
CA ILE A 298 -3.93 -4.91 -7.41
C ILE A 298 -2.86 -5.57 -8.26
N GLU A 299 -2.91 -5.30 -9.56
CA GLU A 299 -1.87 -5.71 -10.49
C GLU A 299 -0.88 -4.58 -10.71
N LEU A 300 0.37 -4.97 -10.95
CA LEU A 300 1.44 -4.02 -11.27
C LEU A 300 1.11 -3.32 -12.59
N VAL A 301 1.11 -1.99 -12.56
CA VAL A 301 0.72 -1.21 -13.73
C VAL A 301 1.89 -1.17 -14.71
N ASP A 302 1.61 -1.69 -15.90
CA ASP A 302 2.57 -1.83 -17.00
C ASP A 302 3.13 -0.49 -17.48
N VAL A 303 2.28 0.53 -17.60
CA VAL A 303 2.66 1.88 -18.01
C VAL A 303 1.85 2.89 -17.21
N LYS A 304 2.52 3.71 -16.42
CA LYS A 304 1.89 4.64 -15.49
C LYS A 304 2.48 6.05 -15.64
N PRO A 305 1.68 7.07 -16.00
CA PRO A 305 2.13 8.45 -16.02
C PRO A 305 2.11 9.08 -14.63
N TYR A 306 3.04 10.00 -14.41
CA TYR A 306 3.14 10.87 -13.23
C TYR A 306 3.28 12.29 -13.73
N ILE A 307 2.32 13.15 -13.39
CA ILE A 307 2.37 14.57 -13.74
C ILE A 307 2.96 15.30 -12.55
N ASP A 308 4.25 15.63 -12.65
CA ASP A 308 4.98 16.27 -11.55
C ASP A 308 4.67 17.75 -11.48
N LYS A 309 4.47 18.41 -12.64
CA LYS A 309 4.10 19.83 -12.72
C LYS A 309 3.14 20.07 -13.87
N LEU A 310 2.02 20.71 -13.54
CA LEU A 310 1.11 21.32 -14.50
C LEU A 310 0.62 22.65 -13.94
N GLU A 311 1.22 23.76 -14.36
CA GLU A 311 0.94 25.10 -13.82
C GLU A 311 1.20 26.20 -14.86
N PRO A 312 0.68 27.43 -14.69
CA PRO A 312 1.11 28.58 -15.50
C PRO A 312 2.62 28.75 -15.45
N ALA A 313 3.26 28.79 -16.62
CA ALA A 313 4.71 28.97 -16.73
C ALA A 313 5.12 30.42 -16.45
N THR A 314 6.43 30.68 -16.39
CA THR A 314 6.99 32.04 -16.30
C THR A 314 6.48 32.94 -17.44
N ASN A 315 6.34 32.38 -18.65
CA ASN A 315 5.54 33.02 -19.69
C ASN A 315 4.06 32.71 -19.41
N PRO A 316 3.24 33.71 -19.05
CA PRO A 316 1.89 33.44 -18.58
C PRO A 316 0.93 33.02 -19.70
N SER A 317 1.35 33.08 -20.97
CA SER A 317 0.60 32.51 -22.11
C SER A 317 0.83 31.00 -22.26
N ARG A 318 1.65 30.40 -21.40
CA ARG A 318 2.09 29.00 -21.49
C ARG A 318 1.80 28.26 -20.19
N LEU A 319 1.60 26.95 -20.31
CA LEU A 319 1.52 26.00 -19.20
C LEU A 319 2.80 25.18 -19.17
N ALA A 320 3.51 25.16 -18.05
CA ALA A 320 4.59 24.22 -17.82
C ALA A 320 3.97 22.83 -17.65
N PHE A 321 4.43 21.85 -18.42
CA PHE A 321 3.98 20.47 -18.37
C PHE A 321 5.19 19.54 -18.23
N GLU A 322 5.40 19.03 -17.03
CA GLU A 322 6.55 18.21 -16.66
C GLU A 322 6.08 16.96 -15.92
N GLY A 323 6.79 15.86 -16.14
CA GLY A 323 6.42 14.60 -15.52
C GLY A 323 7.31 13.44 -15.92
N LYS A 324 6.82 12.25 -15.58
CA LYS A 324 7.49 10.97 -15.82
C LYS A 324 6.50 9.94 -16.35
N ILE A 325 6.98 9.02 -17.17
CA ILE A 325 6.29 7.80 -17.54
C ILE A 325 7.09 6.63 -16.98
N ARG A 326 6.48 5.86 -16.09
CA ARG A 326 7.01 4.57 -15.62
C ARG A 326 6.57 3.49 -16.61
N VAL A 327 7.51 2.72 -17.13
CA VAL A 327 7.25 1.58 -18.00
C VAL A 327 7.84 0.33 -17.36
N ARG A 328 7.03 -0.70 -17.16
CA ARG A 328 7.49 -2.01 -16.72
C ARG A 328 8.28 -2.68 -17.85
N THR A 329 9.56 -2.90 -17.62
CA THR A 329 10.54 -3.48 -18.54
C THR A 329 11.14 -4.77 -17.97
N SER A 330 10.34 -5.49 -17.19
CA SER A 330 10.76 -6.73 -16.52
C SER A 330 10.97 -7.84 -17.55
N PRO A 331 11.77 -8.88 -17.22
CA PRO A 331 11.94 -10.03 -18.11
C PRO A 331 10.59 -10.61 -18.56
N GLY A 332 10.46 -10.89 -19.85
CA GLY A 332 9.22 -11.42 -20.44
C GLY A 332 8.21 -10.37 -20.93
N THR A 333 8.38 -9.09 -20.60
CA THR A 333 7.51 -8.01 -21.14
C THR A 333 7.75 -7.72 -22.63
N GLY A 334 8.88 -8.16 -23.18
CA GLY A 334 9.31 -7.85 -24.55
C GLY A 334 9.75 -6.39 -24.75
N ARG A 335 9.92 -5.62 -23.67
CA ARG A 335 10.34 -4.21 -23.71
C ARG A 335 11.80 -4.11 -23.28
N ASP A 336 12.66 -3.70 -24.22
CA ASP A 336 14.06 -3.37 -23.94
C ASP A 336 14.18 -1.87 -23.66
N PRO A 337 14.61 -1.47 -22.45
CA PRO A 337 14.71 -0.06 -22.07
C PRO A 337 15.71 0.75 -22.89
N ASP A 338 16.74 0.11 -23.46
CA ASP A 338 17.80 0.80 -24.21
C ASP A 338 17.36 1.16 -25.63
N THR A 339 16.36 0.45 -26.18
CA THR A 339 15.80 0.69 -27.51
C THR A 339 14.38 1.25 -27.50
N LEU A 340 13.75 1.33 -26.32
CA LEU A 340 12.38 1.83 -26.15
C LEU A 340 12.33 3.37 -26.22
N GLN A 341 11.57 3.87 -27.18
CA GLN A 341 11.21 5.28 -27.31
C GLN A 341 9.83 5.52 -26.70
N VAL A 342 9.70 6.59 -25.92
CA VAL A 342 8.46 7.01 -25.28
C VAL A 342 8.13 8.45 -25.68
N SER A 343 6.88 8.69 -26.05
CA SER A 343 6.38 10.05 -26.26
C SER A 343 4.91 10.15 -25.86
N LEU A 344 4.46 11.37 -25.61
CA LEU A 344 3.06 11.69 -25.34
C LEU A 344 2.50 12.44 -26.53
N ARG A 345 1.24 12.20 -26.89
CA ARG A 345 0.48 13.06 -27.81
C ARG A 345 -0.61 13.78 -27.05
N VAL A 346 -0.36 15.03 -26.69
CA VAL A 346 -1.30 15.87 -25.93
C VAL A 346 -2.35 16.45 -26.87
N LEU A 347 -3.61 16.30 -26.50
CA LEU A 347 -4.77 16.88 -27.17
C LEU A 347 -5.27 18.11 -26.39
N SER A 348 -5.29 19.26 -27.06
CA SER A 348 -5.88 20.49 -26.53
C SER A 348 -7.39 20.55 -26.74
N ARG A 349 -8.06 21.50 -26.08
CA ARG A 349 -9.52 21.67 -26.18
C ARG A 349 -9.97 22.13 -27.56
N ASN A 350 -9.11 22.86 -28.28
CA ASN A 350 -9.35 23.26 -29.68
C ASN A 350 -9.01 22.16 -30.71
N GLY A 351 -8.66 20.94 -30.26
CA GLY A 351 -8.40 19.79 -31.13
C GLY A 351 -6.98 19.70 -31.68
N LYS A 352 -6.09 20.66 -31.38
CA LYS A 352 -4.68 20.59 -31.75
C LYS A 352 -3.98 19.45 -30.98
N ARG A 353 -3.08 18.76 -31.68
CA ARG A 353 -2.25 17.69 -31.10
C ARG A 353 -0.79 18.10 -31.08
N THR A 354 -0.15 17.93 -29.93
CA THR A 354 1.27 18.25 -29.72
C THR A 354 2.00 17.01 -29.23
N THR A 355 3.08 16.63 -29.91
CA THR A 355 3.92 15.52 -29.48
C THR A 355 4.99 16.02 -28.50
N VAL A 356 5.08 15.35 -27.36
CA VAL A 356 6.07 15.62 -26.29
C VAL A 356 6.94 14.38 -26.16
N LYS A 357 8.24 14.51 -26.43
CA LYS A 357 9.17 13.39 -26.25
C LYS A 357 9.45 13.17 -24.77
N ALA A 358 9.53 11.91 -24.35
CA ALA A 358 9.99 11.54 -23.03
C ALA A 358 11.32 10.79 -23.14
N THR A 359 12.30 11.20 -22.35
CA THR A 359 13.68 10.69 -22.41
C THR A 359 13.95 9.83 -21.20
N ARG A 360 14.63 8.69 -21.37
CA ARG A 360 15.00 7.82 -20.26
C ARG A 360 15.86 8.58 -19.24
N MET A 361 15.56 8.41 -17.96
CA MET A 361 16.38 8.96 -16.88
C MET A 361 17.80 8.37 -16.95
N PHE A 362 18.82 9.21 -16.74
CA PHE A 362 20.22 8.78 -16.81
C PHE A 362 20.72 8.20 -15.48
N MET A 363 20.41 8.86 -14.37
CA MET A 363 20.87 8.46 -13.03
C MET A 363 20.33 7.08 -12.64
N GLY A 364 21.21 6.23 -12.08
CA GLY A 364 20.85 4.87 -11.66
C GLY A 364 20.35 3.98 -12.81
N GLY A 365 20.75 4.27 -14.06
CA GLY A 365 20.21 3.62 -15.25
C GLY A 365 18.73 3.93 -15.51
N GLY A 366 18.14 4.90 -14.80
CA GLY A 366 16.73 5.24 -14.95
C GLY A 366 15.78 4.10 -14.58
N GLN A 367 16.18 3.21 -13.68
CA GLN A 367 15.42 2.03 -13.30
C GLN A 367 15.09 1.97 -11.81
N SER A 368 13.94 1.38 -11.52
CA SER A 368 13.52 0.96 -10.18
C SER A 368 13.22 -0.54 -10.18
N PHE A 369 13.37 -1.16 -9.02
CA PHE A 369 13.24 -2.59 -8.84
C PHE A 369 12.15 -2.91 -7.82
N GLY A 370 11.40 -3.99 -8.07
CA GLY A 370 10.35 -4.50 -7.18
C GLY A 370 10.60 -5.95 -6.76
N PHE A 371 9.73 -6.49 -5.90
CA PHE A 371 9.71 -7.92 -5.60
C PHE A 371 9.61 -8.75 -6.88
N PHE A 372 9.98 -10.02 -6.81
CA PHE A 372 9.78 -10.96 -7.93
C PHE A 372 10.51 -10.59 -9.24
N GLN A 373 11.66 -9.92 -9.13
CA GLN A 373 12.49 -9.49 -10.28
C GLN A 373 11.78 -8.47 -11.20
N GLU A 374 10.86 -7.70 -10.63
CA GLU A 374 10.18 -6.64 -11.35
C GLU A 374 11.13 -5.47 -11.58
N VAL A 375 11.12 -4.96 -12.80
CA VAL A 375 11.95 -3.84 -13.25
C VAL A 375 11.09 -2.81 -13.95
N PHE A 376 11.24 -1.55 -13.55
CA PHE A 376 10.55 -0.40 -14.10
C PHE A 376 11.55 0.61 -14.62
N SER A 377 11.39 1.06 -15.87
CA SER A 377 12.21 2.10 -16.47
C SER A 377 11.44 3.42 -16.55
N TRP A 378 12.15 4.53 -16.33
CA TRP A 378 11.56 5.86 -16.18
C TRP A 378 11.95 6.79 -17.31
N TYR A 379 10.95 7.48 -17.86
CA TYR A 379 11.11 8.44 -18.96
C TYR A 379 10.55 9.79 -18.53
N THR A 380 11.39 10.81 -18.46
CA THR A 380 11.00 12.18 -18.08
C THR A 380 10.61 13.00 -19.30
N PHE A 381 9.65 13.89 -19.13
CA PHE A 381 9.32 14.92 -20.12
C PHE A 381 9.18 16.27 -19.44
N ALA A 382 9.52 17.33 -20.18
CA ALA A 382 9.32 18.70 -19.78
C ALA A 382 9.07 19.54 -21.03
N THR A 383 7.99 20.29 -21.06
CA THR A 383 7.63 21.16 -22.18
C THR A 383 6.73 22.30 -21.72
N GLU A 384 6.52 23.27 -22.61
CA GLU A 384 5.52 24.31 -22.41
C GLU A 384 4.40 24.16 -23.45
N LEU A 385 3.16 24.20 -23.00
CA LEU A 385 1.95 24.09 -23.83
C LEU A 385 1.22 25.43 -23.88
N ASP A 386 0.36 25.62 -24.88
CA ASP A 386 -0.43 26.84 -25.02
C ASP A 386 -1.55 26.89 -23.97
N ALA A 387 -1.50 27.88 -23.07
CA ALA A 387 -2.49 28.06 -22.01
C ALA A 387 -3.88 28.41 -22.54
N SER A 388 -3.95 29.16 -23.65
CA SER A 388 -5.23 29.60 -24.23
C SER A 388 -5.97 28.46 -24.93
N ALA A 389 -5.23 27.52 -25.52
CA ALA A 389 -5.79 26.34 -26.18
C ALA A 389 -6.41 25.35 -25.18
N GLY A 390 -5.96 25.38 -23.92
CA GLY A 390 -6.31 24.44 -22.86
C GLY A 390 -5.95 22.98 -23.17
N LEU A 391 -6.05 22.11 -22.18
CA LEU A 391 -5.69 20.70 -22.26
C LEU A 391 -6.92 19.80 -22.05
N ARG A 392 -6.88 18.59 -22.61
CA ARG A 392 -7.97 17.61 -22.49
C ARG A 392 -7.47 16.22 -22.13
N THR A 393 -6.65 15.62 -22.99
CA THR A 393 -6.10 14.28 -22.78
C THR A 393 -4.69 14.18 -23.37
N PHE A 394 -3.99 13.08 -23.09
CA PHE A 394 -2.86 12.63 -23.88
C PHE A 394 -2.91 11.13 -24.12
N ASP A 395 -2.28 10.68 -25.19
CA ASP A 395 -1.97 9.27 -25.40
C ASP A 395 -0.48 9.02 -25.13
N ILE A 396 -0.11 7.82 -24.68
CA ILE A 396 1.29 7.41 -24.54
C ILE A 396 1.66 6.51 -25.71
N HIS A 397 2.71 6.89 -26.42
CA HIS A 397 3.25 6.17 -27.57
C HIS A 397 4.54 5.46 -27.16
N LEU A 398 4.60 4.15 -27.40
CA LEU A 398 5.75 3.29 -27.14
C LEU A 398 6.25 2.66 -28.43
N LYS A 399 7.55 2.74 -28.68
CA LYS A 399 8.18 2.11 -29.85
C LYS A 399 9.54 1.52 -29.50
N SER A 400 9.64 0.19 -29.54
CA SER A 400 10.90 -0.54 -29.34
C SER A 400 11.56 -0.86 -30.68
N GLY A 401 12.67 -0.19 -31.01
CA GLY A 401 13.41 -0.43 -32.25
C GLY A 401 12.54 -0.44 -33.52
N LYS A 402 12.50 -1.59 -34.22
CA LYS A 402 11.70 -1.80 -35.45
C LYS A 402 10.28 -2.32 -35.19
N ALA A 403 9.88 -2.53 -33.95
CA ALA A 403 8.54 -3.02 -33.62
C ALA A 403 7.45 -1.99 -34.00
N LYS A 404 6.22 -2.49 -34.17
CA LYS A 404 5.05 -1.63 -34.37
C LYS A 404 4.85 -0.75 -33.14
N GLU A 405 4.55 0.52 -33.38
CA GLU A 405 4.20 1.45 -32.31
C GLU A 405 2.95 0.97 -31.57
N VAL A 406 3.01 1.02 -30.24
CA VAL A 406 1.88 0.77 -29.35
C VAL A 406 1.40 2.12 -28.83
N ILE A 407 0.13 2.42 -29.05
CA ILE A 407 -0.53 3.62 -28.54
C ILE A 407 -1.42 3.20 -27.39
N LEU A 408 -1.23 3.84 -26.24
CA LEU A 408 -2.01 3.65 -25.03
C LEU A 408 -2.92 4.85 -24.86
N ASP A 409 -4.22 4.58 -24.87
CA ASP A 409 -5.31 5.55 -24.80
C ASP A 409 -6.11 5.44 -23.48
N ASN A 410 -5.42 4.97 -22.43
CA ASN A 410 -5.98 4.75 -21.10
C ASN A 410 -7.13 3.72 -21.10
N GLN A 411 -6.94 2.59 -21.77
CA GLN A 411 -7.92 1.49 -21.90
C GLN A 411 -9.21 1.89 -22.62
N GLY A 412 -9.11 2.63 -23.72
CA GLY A 412 -10.27 3.01 -24.52
C GLY A 412 -11.11 4.15 -23.95
N THR A 413 -10.63 4.87 -22.94
CA THR A 413 -11.33 6.06 -22.41
C THR A 413 -11.17 7.29 -23.31
N GLY A 414 -10.41 7.18 -24.41
CA GLY A 414 -10.11 8.28 -25.33
C GLY A 414 -8.90 9.13 -24.91
N GLY A 415 -7.97 8.52 -24.16
CA GLY A 415 -6.73 9.12 -23.68
C GLY A 415 -6.68 9.28 -22.16
N PHE A 416 -5.48 9.47 -21.65
CA PHE A 416 -5.20 9.81 -20.24
C PHE A 416 -5.71 11.23 -19.96
N PRO A 417 -6.54 11.46 -18.93
CA PRO A 417 -7.13 12.77 -18.67
C PRO A 417 -6.08 13.82 -18.26
N LEU A 418 -6.19 15.04 -18.80
CA LEU A 418 -5.49 16.22 -18.29
C LEU A 418 -6.52 17.24 -17.84
N GLN A 419 -6.38 17.71 -16.60
CA GLN A 419 -7.25 18.73 -16.04
C GLN A 419 -6.48 20.04 -15.91
N ASP A 420 -6.84 21.01 -16.73
CA ASP A 420 -6.28 22.38 -16.76
C ASP A 420 -7.22 23.43 -16.14
N GLY A 421 -8.31 22.98 -15.52
CA GLY A 421 -9.35 23.84 -14.96
C GLY A 421 -8.91 24.51 -13.65
N ILE A 422 -8.31 23.75 -12.75
CA ILE A 422 -7.72 24.23 -11.50
C ILE A 422 -6.38 23.53 -11.29
N LEU A 423 -5.32 24.31 -11.09
CA LEU A 423 -3.94 23.84 -11.05
C LEU A 423 -3.30 24.26 -9.73
N LEU A 424 -2.53 23.35 -9.11
CA LEU A 424 -1.63 23.73 -8.02
C LEU A 424 -0.48 24.53 -8.62
N VAL A 425 -0.24 25.74 -8.11
CA VAL A 425 0.93 26.55 -8.48
C VAL A 425 2.05 26.22 -7.50
N GLN A 426 2.83 25.21 -7.83
CA GLN A 426 3.91 24.70 -6.98
C GLN A 426 4.97 25.77 -6.72
N ALA A 427 5.29 26.59 -7.72
CA ALA A 427 6.29 27.65 -7.59
C ALA A 427 5.94 28.72 -6.53
N LYS A 428 4.68 28.81 -6.11
CA LYS A 428 4.18 29.77 -5.11
C LYS A 428 3.50 29.11 -3.91
N SER A 429 3.46 27.78 -3.89
CA SER A 429 2.97 27.01 -2.75
C SER A 429 4.15 26.54 -1.93
N CYS A 430 4.05 26.67 -0.62
CA CYS A 430 5.18 26.39 0.26
C CYS A 430 4.73 25.93 1.64
N GLN A 431 5.62 25.23 2.35
CA GLN A 431 5.46 24.88 3.75
C GLN A 431 6.42 25.74 4.59
N GLY A 432 5.88 26.38 5.64
CA GLY A 432 6.68 27.12 6.60
C GLY A 432 7.67 26.21 7.32
N MET A 433 8.82 26.77 7.72
CA MET A 433 9.85 26.04 8.45
C MET A 433 9.79 26.28 9.96
N THR A 434 9.24 27.41 10.39
CA THR A 434 9.12 27.77 11.80
C THR A 434 7.80 27.31 12.40
N VAL A 435 7.89 26.64 13.56
CA VAL A 435 6.73 26.19 14.34
C VAL A 435 6.24 27.33 15.23
N HIS A 436 5.00 27.77 15.03
CA HIS A 436 4.32 28.74 15.88
C HIS A 436 3.10 28.08 16.54
N ASP A 437 3.04 28.11 17.87
CA ASP A 437 1.98 27.48 18.67
C ASP A 437 1.73 26.00 18.29
N GLY A 438 2.82 25.27 18.01
CA GLY A 438 2.77 23.85 17.62
C GLY A 438 2.33 23.59 16.17
N ASN A 439 2.16 24.63 15.35
CA ASN A 439 1.72 24.54 13.96
C ASN A 439 2.77 25.08 12.98
N LEU A 440 2.77 24.51 11.77
CA LEU A 440 3.40 25.03 10.57
C LEU A 440 2.32 25.68 9.69
N THR A 441 2.67 26.77 9.01
CA THR A 441 1.78 27.37 8.01
C THR A 441 2.06 26.75 6.65
N VAL A 442 1.05 26.17 6.01
CA VAL A 442 1.10 25.73 4.62
C VAL A 442 0.41 26.78 3.76
N THR A 443 1.13 27.34 2.80
CA THR A 443 0.59 28.25 1.78
C THR A 443 0.32 27.45 0.51
N VAL A 444 -0.93 27.44 0.06
CA VAL A 444 -1.34 26.78 -1.19
C VAL A 444 -1.83 27.86 -2.14
N GLU A 445 -1.19 27.97 -3.30
CA GLU A 445 -1.65 28.80 -4.41
C GLU A 445 -2.21 27.93 -5.53
N ALA A 446 -3.37 28.32 -6.05
CA ALA A 446 -4.05 27.64 -7.14
C ALA A 446 -4.33 28.61 -8.29
N ALA A 447 -4.16 28.15 -9.52
CA ALA A 447 -4.55 28.86 -10.73
C ALA A 447 -5.85 28.26 -11.26
N LEU A 448 -6.93 29.04 -11.25
CA LEU A 448 -8.24 28.67 -11.78
C LEU A 448 -8.42 29.31 -13.16
N ARG A 449 -8.83 28.53 -14.16
CA ARG A 449 -9.04 29.04 -15.52
C ARG A 449 -10.14 30.11 -15.53
N ASN A 450 -9.92 31.22 -16.22
CA ASN A 450 -10.76 32.44 -16.14
C ASN A 450 -12.23 32.21 -16.52
N ASP A 451 -12.49 31.29 -17.45
CA ASP A 451 -13.85 30.94 -17.87
C ASP A 451 -14.59 30.03 -16.88
N LEU A 452 -13.91 29.58 -15.82
CA LEU A 452 -14.51 28.85 -14.70
C LEU A 452 -14.74 29.72 -13.47
N VAL A 453 -14.21 30.95 -13.44
CA VAL A 453 -14.38 31.88 -12.32
C VAL A 453 -15.86 32.16 -12.09
N ASP A 454 -16.31 31.99 -10.85
CA ASP A 454 -17.68 32.22 -10.41
C ASP A 454 -17.71 33.35 -9.37
N LYS A 455 -18.87 34.03 -9.23
CA LYS A 455 -19.07 35.08 -8.22
C LYS A 455 -19.40 34.53 -6.84
N ILE A 456 -19.88 33.29 -6.77
CA ILE A 456 -20.39 32.62 -5.56
C ILE A 456 -19.40 31.55 -5.10
N ASN A 457 -18.94 30.70 -6.02
CA ASN A 457 -18.04 29.59 -5.69
C ASN A 457 -16.59 30.03 -5.82
N VAL A 458 -15.78 29.70 -4.80
CA VAL A 458 -14.33 29.87 -4.81
C VAL A 458 -13.65 28.53 -4.62
N PRO A 459 -12.39 28.38 -5.08
CA PRO A 459 -11.58 27.22 -4.75
C PRO A 459 -11.49 26.97 -3.23
N VAL A 460 -11.46 25.69 -2.87
CA VAL A 460 -11.31 25.20 -1.50
C VAL A 460 -10.16 24.21 -1.48
N VAL A 461 -9.26 24.36 -0.51
CA VAL A 461 -8.26 23.35 -0.18
C VAL A 461 -8.89 22.36 0.80
N GLN A 462 -8.93 21.10 0.43
CA GLN A 462 -9.35 19.98 1.29
C GLN A 462 -8.10 19.38 1.92
N MET A 463 -7.69 19.91 3.08
CA MET A 463 -6.47 19.49 3.77
C MET A 463 -6.73 18.25 4.63
N ALA A 464 -5.95 17.19 4.46
CA ALA A 464 -6.00 16.03 5.33
C ALA A 464 -5.24 16.33 6.63
N HIS A 465 -5.86 16.02 7.77
CA HIS A 465 -5.27 16.13 9.10
C HIS A 465 -5.17 14.75 9.75
N LYS A 466 -4.03 14.48 10.40
CA LYS A 466 -3.75 13.22 11.11
C LYS A 466 -4.13 13.39 12.58
N ILE A 467 -5.40 13.20 12.89
CA ILE A 467 -5.94 13.45 14.24
C ILE A 467 -5.59 12.28 15.16
N SER A 468 -4.80 12.55 16.20
CA SER A 468 -4.55 11.60 17.29
C SER A 468 -5.87 11.18 17.95
N GLN A 469 -5.98 9.90 18.28
CA GLN A 469 -7.18 9.33 18.88
C GLN A 469 -6.82 8.67 20.21
N PRO A 470 -7.63 8.84 21.27
CA PRO A 470 -7.38 8.18 22.55
C PRO A 470 -7.27 6.66 22.38
N GLY A 471 -6.17 6.10 22.90
CA GLY A 471 -5.91 4.66 22.88
C GLY A 471 -5.55 4.07 21.53
N ALA A 472 -5.40 4.87 20.46
CA ALA A 472 -4.97 4.38 19.14
C ALA A 472 -3.51 4.79 18.86
N VAL A 473 -2.74 3.88 18.27
CA VAL A 473 -1.39 4.22 17.76
C VAL A 473 -1.46 4.99 16.45
N LEU A 474 -2.35 4.59 15.52
CA LEU A 474 -2.53 5.27 14.24
C LEU A 474 -3.51 6.46 14.35
N PRO A 475 -3.29 7.53 13.58
CA PRO A 475 -4.18 8.68 13.55
C PRO A 475 -5.44 8.37 12.73
N ARG A 476 -6.53 9.08 13.04
CA ARG A 476 -7.67 9.16 12.11
C ARG A 476 -7.47 10.30 11.15
N ILE A 477 -7.60 10.00 9.87
CA ILE A 477 -7.58 11.01 8.81
C ILE A 477 -8.89 11.80 8.82
N SER A 478 -8.79 13.12 8.94
CA SER A 478 -9.90 14.06 8.85
C SER A 478 -9.59 15.11 7.80
N VAL A 479 -10.41 15.18 6.75
CA VAL A 479 -10.27 16.20 5.71
C VAL A 479 -11.04 17.46 6.12
N ARG A 480 -10.36 18.61 6.13
CA ARG A 480 -10.95 19.90 6.54
C ARG A 480 -10.85 20.93 5.41
N PRO A 481 -11.96 21.59 5.06
CA PRO A 481 -11.98 22.58 3.99
C PRO A 481 -11.41 23.93 4.45
N SER A 482 -10.60 24.55 3.59
CA SER A 482 -10.10 25.92 3.74
C SER A 482 -10.40 26.72 2.47
N LYS A 483 -11.24 27.75 2.59
CA LYS A 483 -11.59 28.61 1.45
C LYS A 483 -10.37 29.41 1.02
N MET A 484 -10.15 29.50 -0.28
CA MET A 484 -9.08 30.32 -0.85
C MET A 484 -9.58 31.74 -1.13
N VAL A 485 -8.66 32.71 -1.09
CA VAL A 485 -8.91 34.11 -1.43
C VAL A 485 -8.19 34.48 -2.72
N VAL A 486 -8.81 35.31 -3.55
CA VAL A 486 -8.19 35.77 -4.80
C VAL A 486 -6.92 36.56 -4.51
N THR A 487 -5.85 36.32 -5.26
CA THR A 487 -4.63 37.13 -5.18
C THR A 487 -4.75 38.34 -6.12
N LYS A 488 -4.24 39.50 -5.71
CA LYS A 488 -4.22 40.72 -6.54
C LYS A 488 -3.16 40.59 -7.65
N THR A 489 -3.32 39.67 -8.59
CA THR A 489 -2.37 39.47 -9.69
C THR A 489 -2.92 40.09 -10.98
N LYS A 490 -2.44 41.29 -11.31
CA LYS A 490 -2.55 41.84 -12.67
C LYS A 490 -1.63 41.00 -13.57
N GLY A 491 -2.12 40.55 -14.73
CA GLY A 491 -1.24 40.12 -15.83
C GLY A 491 -1.00 38.61 -16.03
N VAL A 492 -1.82 37.71 -15.46
CA VAL A 492 -1.82 36.29 -15.86
C VAL A 492 -2.93 36.04 -16.87
N PRO A 493 -2.67 36.07 -18.20
CA PRO A 493 -3.63 35.63 -19.19
C PRO A 493 -4.13 34.21 -18.89
N ASN A 494 -5.44 34.01 -19.05
CA ASN A 494 -6.17 32.73 -18.92
C ASN A 494 -6.42 32.19 -17.50
N TYR A 495 -5.71 32.65 -16.45
CA TYR A 495 -5.88 32.13 -15.08
C TYR A 495 -6.04 33.22 -14.02
N THR A 496 -6.92 32.96 -13.06
CA THR A 496 -7.12 33.74 -11.84
C THR A 496 -6.52 32.97 -10.68
N HIS A 497 -5.65 33.61 -9.92
CA HIS A 497 -4.93 32.97 -8.83
C HIS A 497 -5.67 33.13 -7.49
N TYR A 498 -5.64 32.08 -6.69
CA TYR A 498 -6.21 32.01 -5.36
C TYR A 498 -5.18 31.48 -4.38
N VAL A 499 -5.20 31.95 -3.14
CA VAL A 499 -4.30 31.50 -2.07
C VAL A 499 -5.07 31.11 -0.82
N ALA A 500 -4.62 30.06 -0.15
CA ALA A 500 -5.00 29.75 1.23
C ALA A 500 -3.73 29.61 2.07
N ARG A 501 -3.78 30.14 3.30
CA ARG A 501 -2.79 29.88 4.35
C ARG A 501 -3.45 29.04 5.42
N ILE A 502 -2.90 27.88 5.69
CA ILE A 502 -3.53 26.83 6.51
C ILE A 502 -2.54 26.43 7.60
N ASN A 503 -2.98 26.50 8.85
CA ASN A 503 -2.18 26.01 9.97
C ASN A 503 -2.38 24.49 10.08
N VAL A 504 -1.28 23.76 10.00
CA VAL A 504 -1.21 22.30 10.17
C VAL A 504 -0.33 22.03 11.36
N SER A 505 -0.70 21.08 12.23
CA SER A 505 0.18 20.72 13.35
C SER A 505 1.54 20.28 12.83
N ALA A 506 2.62 20.69 13.49
CA ALA A 506 3.97 20.27 13.10
C ALA A 506 4.14 18.73 13.14
N LYS A 507 3.33 18.03 13.95
CA LYS A 507 3.28 16.56 14.01
C LYS A 507 2.62 15.92 12.78
N GLU A 508 1.93 16.73 11.98
CA GLU A 508 1.19 16.33 10.78
C GLU A 508 1.79 16.98 9.52
N ALA A 509 3.03 17.51 9.62
CA ALA A 509 3.67 18.29 8.57
C ALA A 509 3.70 17.58 7.21
N THR A 510 3.85 16.25 7.22
CA THR A 510 3.72 15.41 6.02
C THR A 510 2.30 14.88 5.90
N THR A 511 1.51 15.54 5.05
CA THR A 511 0.12 15.19 4.77
C THR A 511 -0.24 15.48 3.31
N THR A 512 -1.51 15.27 2.95
CA THR A 512 -2.03 15.45 1.60
C THR A 512 -3.16 16.47 1.56
N PHE A 513 -3.38 17.05 0.38
CA PHE A 513 -4.52 17.91 0.14
C PHE A 513 -4.99 17.85 -1.32
N ASP A 514 -6.29 18.09 -1.48
CA ASP A 514 -6.90 18.36 -2.78
C ASP A 514 -7.24 19.85 -2.87
N ILE A 515 -7.29 20.38 -4.08
CA ILE A 515 -7.86 21.70 -4.37
C ILE A 515 -9.06 21.48 -5.26
N GLU A 516 -10.24 21.91 -4.83
CA GLU A 516 -11.47 21.66 -5.55
C GLU A 516 -12.35 22.91 -5.69
N MET A 517 -13.13 22.95 -6.75
CA MET A 517 -14.16 23.95 -6.94
C MET A 517 -15.35 23.36 -7.70
N LYS A 518 -16.56 23.59 -7.19
CA LYS A 518 -17.79 23.25 -7.90
C LYS A 518 -18.05 24.31 -8.97
N THR A 519 -18.19 23.87 -10.21
CA THR A 519 -18.55 24.68 -11.37
C THR A 519 -19.94 24.30 -11.87
N LYS A 520 -20.49 25.08 -12.81
CA LYS A 520 -21.75 24.73 -13.50
C LYS A 520 -21.70 23.37 -14.21
N ASN A 521 -20.50 22.96 -14.64
CA ASN A 521 -20.28 21.74 -15.43
C ASN A 521 -19.74 20.58 -14.59
N GLY A 522 -19.75 20.70 -13.26
CA GLY A 522 -19.26 19.67 -12.33
C GLY A 522 -18.08 20.15 -11.48
N LEU A 523 -17.42 19.19 -10.82
CA LEU A 523 -16.29 19.45 -9.93
C LEU A 523 -14.99 19.54 -10.74
N VAL A 524 -14.22 20.60 -10.53
CA VAL A 524 -12.82 20.65 -10.96
C VAL A 524 -11.90 20.43 -9.78
N LYS A 525 -10.83 19.64 -9.96
CA LYS A 525 -9.91 19.29 -8.87
C LYS A 525 -8.45 19.17 -9.32
N SER A 526 -7.55 19.54 -8.42
CA SER A 526 -6.16 19.09 -8.38
C SER A 526 -6.05 18.17 -7.17
N GLU A 527 -5.76 16.89 -7.39
CA GLU A 527 -5.92 15.86 -6.36
C GLU A 527 -4.58 15.27 -5.87
N PHE A 528 -4.58 14.88 -4.61
CA PHE A 528 -3.56 14.11 -3.91
C PHE A 528 -2.16 14.74 -3.96
N ASN A 529 -2.14 16.06 -3.72
CA ASN A 529 -0.91 16.83 -3.56
C ASN A 529 -0.34 16.59 -2.17
N TRP A 530 0.98 16.62 -2.04
CA TRP A 530 1.67 16.38 -0.78
C TRP A 530 2.34 17.66 -0.27
N THR A 531 2.21 17.92 1.03
CA THR A 531 2.83 19.09 1.67
C THR A 531 4.35 19.02 1.67
N ASN A 532 4.92 17.83 1.84
CA ASN A 532 6.37 17.60 1.81
C ASN A 532 7.00 17.69 0.40
N ARG A 533 6.18 17.89 -0.65
CA ARG A 533 6.65 18.18 -2.02
C ARG A 533 6.61 19.67 -2.34
N LEU A 534 6.07 20.49 -1.43
CA LEU A 534 6.11 21.94 -1.57
C LEU A 534 7.50 22.46 -1.22
N SER A 535 7.86 23.63 -1.75
CA SER A 535 9.09 24.32 -1.34
C SER A 535 8.98 24.81 0.10
N SER A 536 10.13 25.11 0.72
CA SER A 536 10.13 25.87 1.97
C SER A 536 9.70 27.31 1.70
N CYS A 537 8.82 27.86 2.55
CA CYS A 537 8.49 29.28 2.46
C CYS A 537 9.74 30.13 2.75
N GLN A 538 9.98 31.15 1.93
CA GLN A 538 10.93 32.19 2.28
C GLN A 538 10.31 33.00 3.41
N GLU A 539 10.97 33.02 4.58
CA GLU A 539 10.56 33.89 5.69
C GLU A 539 10.88 35.33 5.28
N GLU A 540 9.88 36.22 5.34
CA GLU A 540 10.05 37.67 5.14
C GLU A 540 10.63 38.34 6.38
#